data_AF-A0A382Z426-F1
#
_entry.id   AF-A0A382Z426-F1
#
_cell.length_a   1.000
_cell.length_b   1.000
_cell.length_c   1.000
_cell.angle_alpha   90.00
_cell.angle_beta   90.00
_cell.angle_gamma   90.00
#
_symmetry.space_group_name_H-M   'P 1'
#
loop_
_entity.id
_entity.type
_entity.pdbx_description
1 polymer ?
#
loop_
_entity_poly.entity_id
_entity_poly.type
_entity_poly.pdbx_seq_one_letter_code
_entity_poly.pdbx_strand_id
1 'polypeptide(L)'
;LFINLLSNYMLKNLALFVTTLFLMLVLGEWLFPKILGKLPLRLYGSIDKNLRILAQSSKKSTLPHEYIAIVGDSYAVGAGDWLEEVRGGTSFFGSPSYSPAHLINEKTGIDVVSFGQGGVGSFGGIWKEPITQFLHINSVKNYHLSPPKYFLVFFYEGNDIYDNVGFLRKKLFSIKKGPLKKKIELNEVIIHLNREFQKVLDGDYSRNLWKNMLFTRSLSQGISNLVKEFTSWNKNLPFYFSFPKTPISLGLINDEKTPL
;
A
#
# COMPACT_ATOMS: atom_id res chain seq x y z
N LEU A 1 -48.93 -23.17 -19.58
CA LEU A 1 -47.89 -23.21 -20.65
C LEU A 1 -47.02 -21.96 -20.68
N PHE A 2 -47.61 -20.75 -20.79
CA PHE A 2 -46.87 -19.48 -20.91
C PHE A 2 -45.94 -19.16 -19.72
N ILE A 3 -46.38 -19.39 -18.48
CA ILE A 3 -45.56 -19.19 -17.26
C ILE A 3 -44.34 -20.13 -17.23
N ASN A 4 -44.49 -21.38 -17.69
CA ASN A 4 -43.38 -22.34 -17.77
C ASN A 4 -42.36 -21.97 -18.86
N LEU A 5 -42.83 -21.40 -19.98
CA LEU A 5 -41.97 -20.86 -21.03
C LEU A 5 -41.18 -19.63 -20.56
N LEU A 6 -41.84 -18.70 -19.85
CA LEU A 6 -41.21 -17.51 -19.29
C LEU A 6 -40.18 -17.88 -18.21
N SER A 7 -40.52 -18.83 -17.34
CA SER A 7 -39.63 -19.38 -16.31
C SER A 7 -38.39 -20.03 -16.92
N ASN A 8 -38.55 -20.87 -17.96
CA ASN A 8 -37.43 -21.48 -18.68
C ASN A 8 -36.53 -20.44 -19.37
N TYR A 9 -37.10 -19.36 -19.90
CA TYR A 9 -36.32 -18.28 -20.51
C TYR A 9 -35.51 -17.49 -19.46
N MET A 10 -36.12 -17.16 -18.33
CA MET A 10 -35.44 -16.52 -17.20
C MET A 10 -34.33 -17.40 -16.62
N LEU A 11 -34.57 -18.71 -16.50
CA LEU A 11 -33.56 -19.66 -16.01
C LEU A 11 -32.35 -19.73 -16.96
N LYS A 12 -32.59 -19.75 -18.27
CA LYS A 12 -31.53 -19.73 -19.30
C LYS A 12 -30.71 -18.44 -19.25
N ASN A 13 -31.36 -17.29 -19.13
CA ASN A 13 -30.67 -16.00 -19.03
C ASN A 13 -29.86 -15.88 -17.74
N LEU A 14 -30.41 -16.36 -16.62
CA LEU A 14 -29.69 -16.40 -15.35
C LEU A 14 -28.47 -17.32 -15.45
N ALA A 15 -28.63 -18.52 -16.01
CA ALA A 15 -27.53 -19.45 -16.22
C ALA A 15 -26.44 -18.85 -17.12
N LEU A 16 -26.83 -18.18 -18.21
CA LEU A 16 -25.91 -17.49 -19.11
C LEU A 16 -25.15 -16.37 -18.39
N PHE A 17 -25.85 -15.55 -17.60
CA PHE A 17 -25.24 -14.48 -16.82
C PHE A 17 -24.23 -15.03 -15.81
N VAL A 18 -24.61 -16.03 -15.01
CA VAL A 18 -23.74 -16.65 -14.00
C VAL A 18 -22.52 -17.30 -14.66
N THR A 19 -22.72 -18.01 -15.78
CA THR A 19 -21.62 -18.65 -16.53
C THR A 19 -20.66 -17.61 -17.08
N THR A 20 -21.18 -16.52 -17.66
CA THR A 20 -20.35 -15.43 -18.21
C THR A 20 -19.57 -14.73 -17.10
N LEU A 21 -20.21 -14.44 -15.96
CA LEU A 21 -19.55 -13.86 -14.80
C LEU A 21 -18.44 -14.77 -14.27
N PHE A 22 -18.72 -16.06 -14.14
CA PHE A 22 -17.72 -17.04 -13.72
C PHE A 22 -16.53 -17.10 -14.67
N LEU A 23 -16.76 -17.15 -15.98
CA LEU A 23 -15.69 -17.13 -16.99
C LEU A 23 -14.86 -15.84 -16.92
N MET A 24 -15.50 -14.68 -16.75
CA MET A 24 -14.78 -13.42 -16.57
C MET A 24 -13.90 -13.42 -15.33
N LEU A 25 -14.39 -13.95 -14.20
CA LEU A 25 -13.58 -14.08 -12.98
C LEU A 25 -12.40 -15.03 -13.18
N VAL A 26 -12.62 -16.20 -13.79
CA VAL A 26 -11.55 -17.18 -14.05
C VAL A 26 -10.48 -16.59 -14.98
N LEU A 27 -10.89 -15.96 -16.09
CA LEU A 27 -9.97 -15.30 -17.01
C LEU A 27 -9.24 -14.14 -16.35
N GLY A 28 -9.94 -13.35 -15.54
CA GLY A 28 -9.39 -12.25 -14.78
C GLY A 28 -8.33 -12.73 -13.79
N GLU A 29 -8.61 -13.76 -12.98
CA GLU A 29 -7.64 -14.33 -12.04
C GLU A 29 -6.43 -14.95 -12.73
N TRP A 30 -6.58 -15.43 -13.96
CA TRP A 30 -5.46 -15.95 -14.76
C TRP A 30 -4.60 -14.83 -15.39
N LEU A 31 -5.22 -13.76 -15.88
CA LEU A 31 -4.54 -12.68 -16.59
C LEU A 31 -3.96 -11.62 -15.65
N PHE A 32 -4.71 -11.24 -14.61
CA PHE A 32 -4.38 -10.13 -13.73
C PHE A 32 -2.99 -10.25 -13.08
N PRO A 33 -2.56 -11.41 -12.55
CA PRO A 33 -1.20 -11.56 -12.00
C PRO A 33 -0.09 -11.27 -13.02
N LYS A 34 -0.33 -11.54 -14.30
CA LYS A 34 0.66 -11.34 -15.38
C LYS A 34 0.84 -9.88 -15.76
N ILE A 35 -0.20 -9.07 -15.56
CA ILE A 35 -0.20 -7.64 -15.90
C ILE A 35 -0.05 -6.74 -14.68
N LEU A 36 -0.08 -7.29 -13.46
CA LEU A 36 -0.03 -6.53 -12.20
C LEU A 36 1.12 -5.51 -12.17
N GLY A 37 2.32 -5.93 -12.58
CA GLY A 37 3.51 -5.06 -12.63
C GLY A 37 3.52 -4.01 -13.73
N LYS A 38 2.51 -4.00 -14.61
CA LYS A 38 2.36 -3.04 -15.72
C LYS A 38 1.07 -2.23 -15.61
N LEU A 39 0.39 -2.30 -14.46
CA LEU A 39 -0.83 -1.54 -14.28
C LEU A 39 -0.51 -0.03 -14.31
N PRO A 40 -1.35 0.78 -14.98
CA PRO A 40 -1.27 2.23 -14.92
C PRO A 40 -1.40 2.73 -13.49
N LEU A 41 -0.71 3.83 -13.18
CA LEU A 41 -0.70 4.47 -11.86
C LEU A 41 -2.12 4.75 -11.33
N ARG A 42 -3.06 5.12 -12.21
CA ARG A 42 -4.47 5.40 -11.85
C ARG A 42 -5.19 4.18 -11.26
N LEU A 43 -4.78 2.97 -11.61
CA LEU A 43 -5.41 1.74 -11.14
C LEU A 43 -4.82 1.21 -9.83
N TYR A 44 -3.76 1.83 -9.28
CA TYR A 44 -3.16 1.38 -8.03
C TYR A 44 -4.14 1.43 -6.86
N GLY A 45 -5.08 2.38 -6.87
CA GLY A 45 -6.13 2.48 -5.84
C GLY A 45 -7.03 1.25 -5.77
N SER A 46 -7.22 0.57 -6.91
CA SER A 46 -8.02 -0.65 -7.02
C SER A 46 -7.27 -1.89 -6.53
N ILE A 47 -5.95 -1.85 -6.40
CA ILE A 47 -5.17 -2.98 -5.90
C ILE A 47 -5.25 -2.99 -4.37
N ASP A 48 -5.30 -4.19 -3.79
CA ASP A 48 -5.06 -4.36 -2.36
C ASP A 48 -3.80 -3.60 -1.93
N LYS A 49 -3.96 -2.78 -0.90
CA LYS A 49 -2.91 -1.94 -0.33
C LYS A 49 -1.59 -2.69 -0.16
N ASN A 50 -1.63 -3.91 0.39
CA ASN A 50 -0.44 -4.69 0.68
C ASN A 50 0.24 -5.31 -0.56
N LEU A 51 -0.40 -5.22 -1.73
CA LEU A 51 0.12 -5.72 -3.00
C LEU A 51 0.48 -4.58 -3.97
N ARG A 52 0.21 -3.31 -3.62
CA ARG A 52 0.45 -2.15 -4.51
C ARG A 52 1.90 -2.02 -4.94
N ILE A 53 2.85 -2.47 -4.12
CA ILE A 53 4.28 -2.42 -4.48
C ILE A 53 4.59 -3.24 -5.74
N LEU A 54 3.82 -4.31 -5.99
CA LEU A 54 3.99 -5.16 -7.15
C LEU A 54 3.64 -4.42 -8.45
N ALA A 55 2.82 -3.37 -8.38
CA ALA A 55 2.42 -2.57 -9.52
C ALA A 55 3.36 -1.40 -9.82
N GLN A 56 4.22 -1.01 -8.86
CA GLN A 56 5.13 0.15 -9.01
C GLN A 56 6.01 0.05 -10.25
N SER A 57 6.21 1.18 -10.94
CA SER A 57 6.90 1.28 -12.23
C SER A 57 8.41 1.52 -12.13
N SER A 58 8.94 1.83 -10.95
CA SER A 58 10.39 1.99 -10.69
C SER A 58 11.14 0.66 -10.58
N LYS A 59 10.70 -0.37 -11.32
CA LYS A 59 11.27 -1.72 -11.35
C LYS A 59 10.93 -2.43 -12.66
N LYS A 60 11.78 -3.38 -13.07
CA LYS A 60 11.65 -4.06 -14.38
C LYS A 60 10.56 -5.13 -14.44
N SER A 61 10.36 -5.85 -13.34
CA SER A 61 9.41 -6.97 -13.23
C SER A 61 8.36 -6.74 -12.15
N THR A 62 7.33 -7.59 -12.09
CA THR A 62 6.31 -7.53 -11.02
C THR A 62 6.94 -7.72 -9.64
N LEU A 63 7.82 -8.71 -9.51
CA LEU A 63 8.68 -8.91 -8.33
C LEU A 63 10.03 -8.25 -8.61
N PRO A 64 10.49 -7.30 -7.79
CA PRO A 64 11.78 -6.65 -7.97
C PRO A 64 12.93 -7.60 -7.60
N HIS A 65 14.10 -7.41 -8.22
CA HIS A 65 15.32 -8.20 -7.95
C HIS A 65 16.46 -7.33 -7.42
N GLU A 66 17.20 -7.82 -6.42
CA GLU A 66 18.33 -7.10 -5.78
C GLU A 66 18.04 -5.61 -5.49
N TYR A 67 16.86 -5.34 -4.96
CA TYR A 67 16.24 -4.03 -5.04
C TYR A 67 16.48 -3.15 -3.81
N ILE A 68 16.20 -1.86 -3.96
CA ILE A 68 16.17 -0.88 -2.88
C ILE A 68 14.72 -0.77 -2.35
N ALA A 69 14.52 -1.06 -1.07
CA ALA A 69 13.26 -0.77 -0.40
C ALA A 69 13.31 0.65 0.18
N ILE A 70 12.40 1.52 -0.26
CA ILE A 70 12.16 2.81 0.39
C ILE A 70 11.07 2.60 1.44
N VAL A 71 11.29 3.08 2.66
CA VAL A 71 10.31 3.03 3.75
C VAL A 71 10.18 4.39 4.41
N GLY A 72 9.06 4.61 5.08
CA GLY A 72 8.77 5.88 5.74
C GLY A 72 7.31 6.29 5.57
N ASP A 73 7.09 7.59 5.69
CA ASP A 73 5.77 8.20 5.72
C ASP A 73 5.26 8.55 4.29
N SER A 74 4.51 9.65 4.16
CA SER A 74 4.06 10.19 2.88
C SER A 74 5.19 10.53 1.90
N TYR A 75 6.38 10.91 2.37
CA TYR A 75 7.50 11.20 1.48
C TYR A 75 8.04 9.94 0.82
N ALA A 76 8.10 8.84 1.58
CA ALA A 76 8.44 7.53 1.04
C ALA A 76 7.45 7.10 -0.05
N VAL A 77 6.15 7.38 0.13
CA VAL A 77 5.11 7.11 -0.89
C VAL A 77 5.36 7.89 -2.20
N GLY A 78 6.07 9.03 -2.13
CA GLY A 78 6.16 10.00 -3.22
C GLY A 78 4.92 10.89 -3.29
N ALA A 79 4.28 11.14 -2.15
CA ALA A 79 3.11 12.00 -2.10
C ALA A 79 3.51 13.47 -2.14
N GLY A 80 2.85 14.27 -2.99
CA GLY A 80 3.17 15.67 -3.19
C GLY A 80 2.74 16.18 -4.56
N ASP A 81 3.18 17.39 -4.91
CA ASP A 81 2.73 18.09 -6.12
C ASP A 81 3.04 17.30 -7.41
N TRP A 82 4.19 16.63 -7.49
CA TRP A 82 4.54 15.84 -8.68
C TRP A 82 3.58 14.68 -8.94
N LEU A 83 3.17 13.95 -7.89
CA LEU A 83 2.17 12.89 -8.01
C LEU A 83 0.81 13.45 -8.44
N GLU A 84 0.40 14.60 -7.91
CA GLU A 84 -0.88 15.23 -8.26
C GLU A 84 -0.88 15.79 -9.69
N GLU A 85 0.23 16.40 -10.12
CA GLU A 85 0.43 16.86 -11.49
C GLU A 85 0.33 15.69 -12.48
N VAL A 86 1.04 14.60 -12.19
CA VAL A 86 1.00 13.37 -12.98
C VAL A 86 -0.41 12.79 -13.01
N ARG A 87 -1.14 12.76 -11.89
CA ARG A 87 -2.53 12.27 -11.88
C ARG A 87 -3.46 13.12 -12.75
N GLY A 88 -3.33 14.44 -12.69
CA GLY A 88 -4.14 15.40 -13.43
C GLY A 88 -3.82 15.47 -14.93
N GLY A 89 -2.55 15.32 -15.32
CA GLY A 89 -2.08 15.62 -16.68
C GLY A 89 -1.79 14.41 -17.58
N THR A 90 -1.79 13.17 -17.07
CA THR A 90 -1.20 12.04 -17.82
C THR A 90 -2.23 11.12 -18.50
N SER A 91 -1.75 10.40 -19.52
CA SER A 91 -2.52 9.36 -20.22
C SER A 91 -3.06 8.33 -19.23
N PHE A 92 -4.32 7.92 -19.42
CA PHE A 92 -4.99 6.94 -18.55
C PHE A 92 -4.20 5.64 -18.38
N PHE A 93 -3.44 5.26 -19.41
CA PHE A 93 -2.66 4.02 -19.45
C PHE A 93 -1.19 4.20 -19.05
N GLY A 94 -0.78 5.37 -18.57
CA GLY A 94 0.60 5.66 -18.20
C GLY A 94 0.97 5.29 -16.77
N SER A 95 2.27 5.08 -16.55
CA SER A 95 2.91 5.00 -15.23
C SER A 95 4.14 5.91 -15.20
N PRO A 96 3.93 7.24 -15.13
CA PRO A 96 5.02 8.22 -15.21
C PRO A 96 5.83 8.22 -13.91
N SER A 97 7.04 8.77 -13.97
CA SER A 97 7.82 9.08 -12.77
C SER A 97 7.07 10.10 -11.92
N TYR A 98 7.01 9.87 -10.61
CA TYR A 98 6.34 10.77 -9.64
C TYR A 98 7.00 10.81 -8.26
N SER A 99 8.07 10.04 -8.04
CA SER A 99 8.61 9.81 -6.70
C SER A 99 10.13 9.61 -6.72
N PRO A 100 10.81 9.77 -5.57
CA PRO A 100 12.24 9.48 -5.45
C PRO A 100 12.63 8.08 -5.91
N ALA A 101 11.72 7.10 -5.79
CA ALA A 101 11.96 5.74 -6.29
C ALA A 101 12.28 5.72 -7.80
N HIS A 102 11.58 6.54 -8.59
CA HIS A 102 11.80 6.63 -10.03
C HIS A 102 13.14 7.31 -10.34
N LEU A 103 13.48 8.38 -9.63
CA LEU A 103 14.76 9.08 -9.82
C LEU A 103 15.95 8.18 -9.49
N ILE A 104 15.87 7.41 -8.40
CA ILE A 104 16.93 6.47 -8.01
C ILE A 104 17.03 5.34 -9.04
N ASN A 105 15.89 4.77 -9.47
CA ASN A 105 15.87 3.73 -10.50
C ASN A 105 16.48 4.21 -11.82
N GLU A 106 16.13 5.43 -12.26
CA GLU A 106 16.66 6.02 -13.49
C GLU A 106 18.18 6.25 -13.41
N LYS A 107 18.68 6.77 -12.28
CA LYS A 107 20.11 7.03 -12.10
C LYS A 107 20.96 5.77 -11.91
N THR A 108 20.41 4.74 -11.26
CA THR A 108 21.20 3.55 -10.85
C THR A 108 20.93 2.31 -11.69
N GLY A 109 19.78 2.24 -12.37
CA GLY A 109 19.30 1.04 -13.05
C GLY A 109 18.85 -0.10 -12.12
N ILE A 110 18.89 0.10 -10.80
CA ILE A 110 18.48 -0.85 -9.76
C ILE A 110 16.98 -0.72 -9.54
N ASP A 111 16.27 -1.85 -9.36
CA ASP A 111 14.86 -1.83 -8.99
C ASP A 111 14.65 -1.11 -7.65
N VAL A 112 13.68 -0.21 -7.59
CA VAL A 112 13.34 0.54 -6.36
C VAL A 112 11.85 0.41 -6.11
N VAL A 113 11.47 0.03 -4.89
CA VAL A 113 10.06 -0.04 -4.48
C VAL A 113 9.85 0.65 -3.16
N SER A 114 8.77 1.42 -3.07
CA SER A 114 8.37 2.07 -1.83
C SER A 114 7.34 1.25 -1.07
N PHE A 115 7.63 0.97 0.19
CA PHE A 115 6.70 0.44 1.19
C PHE A 115 6.10 1.57 2.05
N GLY A 116 6.27 2.82 1.63
CA GLY A 116 5.85 3.99 2.38
C GLY A 116 4.35 3.99 2.69
N GLN A 117 3.99 4.68 3.78
CA GLN A 117 2.61 4.89 4.18
C GLN A 117 2.37 6.34 4.53
N GLY A 118 1.38 6.97 3.90
CA GLY A 118 0.97 8.32 4.27
C GLY A 118 0.38 8.40 5.68
N GLY A 119 0.72 9.49 6.39
CA GLY A 119 0.07 9.86 7.66
C GLY A 119 0.44 8.96 8.85
N VAL A 120 1.63 8.38 8.85
CA VAL A 120 2.14 7.59 9.97
C VAL A 120 3.53 8.08 10.37
N GLY A 121 3.83 8.03 11.67
CA GLY A 121 5.20 8.18 12.16
C GLY A 121 6.04 6.91 12.00
N SER A 122 7.23 6.94 12.58
CA SER A 122 8.30 5.98 12.30
C SER A 122 7.93 4.51 12.57
N PHE A 123 7.21 4.18 13.64
CA PHE A 123 6.76 2.79 13.85
C PHE A 123 5.85 2.30 12.71
N GLY A 124 4.98 3.17 12.20
CA GLY A 124 4.11 2.86 11.08
C GLY A 124 4.87 2.72 9.77
N GLY A 125 5.67 3.74 9.45
CA GLY A 125 6.33 3.87 8.15
C GLY A 125 7.56 2.98 7.96
N ILE A 126 8.28 2.65 9.04
CA ILE A 126 9.54 1.88 8.98
C ILE A 126 9.31 0.40 9.33
N TRP A 127 8.47 0.11 10.32
CA TRP A 127 8.24 -1.26 10.78
C TRP A 127 6.91 -1.84 10.33
N LYS A 128 5.80 -1.31 10.85
CA LYS A 128 4.49 -1.95 10.73
C LYS A 128 4.12 -2.14 9.27
N GLU A 129 4.17 -1.08 8.47
CA GLU A 129 3.73 -1.16 7.09
C GLU A 129 4.67 -2.03 6.24
N PRO A 130 6.00 -1.79 6.19
CA PRO A 130 6.87 -2.56 5.30
C PRO A 130 6.86 -4.06 5.60
N ILE A 131 6.87 -4.43 6.89
CA ILE A 131 6.83 -5.83 7.32
C ILE A 131 5.47 -6.47 7.00
N THR A 132 4.36 -5.75 7.22
CA THR A 132 3.02 -6.27 6.87
C THR A 132 2.92 -6.55 5.37
N GLN A 133 3.36 -5.62 4.53
CA GLN A 133 3.30 -5.80 3.08
C GLN A 133 4.21 -6.95 2.62
N PHE A 134 5.44 -7.02 3.15
CA PHE A 134 6.39 -8.09 2.84
C PHE A 134 5.85 -9.48 3.18
N LEU A 135 5.32 -9.66 4.40
CA LEU A 135 4.74 -10.92 4.85
C LEU A 135 3.45 -11.23 4.08
N HIS A 136 2.62 -10.23 3.79
CA HIS A 136 1.41 -10.41 3.01
C HIS A 136 1.71 -10.91 1.60
N ILE A 137 2.65 -10.29 0.88
CA ILE A 137 3.03 -10.72 -0.47
C ILE A 137 3.52 -12.15 -0.48
N ASN A 138 4.38 -12.52 0.48
CA ASN A 138 4.89 -13.89 0.62
C ASN A 138 3.82 -14.90 1.06
N SER A 139 2.67 -14.45 1.57
CA SER A 139 1.51 -15.31 1.83
C SER A 139 0.65 -15.58 0.58
N VAL A 140 0.77 -14.79 -0.49
CA VAL A 140 -0.01 -14.97 -1.72
C VAL A 140 0.61 -16.06 -2.59
N LYS A 141 -0.23 -16.94 -3.14
CA LYS A 141 0.21 -18.02 -4.04
C LYS A 141 1.00 -17.45 -5.22
N ASN A 142 2.12 -18.10 -5.54
CA ASN A 142 3.04 -17.77 -6.65
C ASN A 142 3.77 -16.42 -6.51
N TYR A 143 3.66 -15.72 -5.38
CA TYR A 143 4.51 -14.56 -5.09
C TYR A 143 5.53 -14.93 -4.04
N HIS A 144 6.78 -14.63 -4.33
CA HIS A 144 7.87 -14.74 -3.38
C HIS A 144 8.75 -13.52 -3.52
N LEU A 145 8.62 -12.60 -2.57
CA LEU A 145 9.40 -11.37 -2.54
C LEU A 145 10.64 -11.64 -1.69
N SER A 146 11.82 -11.58 -2.32
CA SER A 146 13.09 -11.66 -1.60
C SER A 146 13.25 -10.44 -0.68
N PRO A 147 14.02 -10.53 0.41
CA PRO A 147 14.43 -9.35 1.15
C PRO A 147 15.12 -8.31 0.24
N PRO A 148 15.00 -7.01 0.54
CA PRO A 148 15.70 -5.98 -0.21
C PRO A 148 17.22 -6.06 0.00
N LYS A 149 17.98 -5.64 -1.01
CA LYS A 149 19.45 -5.50 -0.92
C LYS A 149 19.86 -4.27 -0.13
N TYR A 150 19.09 -3.20 -0.29
CA TYR A 150 19.29 -1.94 0.43
C TYR A 150 17.98 -1.47 1.03
N PHE A 151 18.07 -0.85 2.21
CA PHE A 151 16.93 -0.31 2.93
C PHE A 151 17.14 1.19 3.11
N LEU A 152 16.34 2.00 2.41
CA LEU A 152 16.43 3.45 2.44
C LEU A 152 15.27 4.03 3.24
N VAL A 153 15.60 4.65 4.37
CA VAL A 153 14.62 5.19 5.32
C VAL A 153 14.42 6.67 5.05
N PHE A 154 13.20 7.06 4.72
CA PHE A 154 12.78 8.45 4.66
C PHE A 154 12.20 8.82 6.03
N PHE A 155 12.92 9.69 6.73
CA PHE A 155 12.55 10.21 8.04
C PHE A 155 12.34 11.71 7.92
N TYR A 156 11.16 12.19 8.27
CA TYR A 156 10.83 13.61 8.27
C TYR A 156 10.67 14.10 9.70
N GLU A 157 11.67 14.85 10.17
CA GLU A 157 11.77 15.33 11.54
C GLU A 157 10.50 16.03 12.05
N GLY A 158 9.80 16.72 11.16
CA GLY A 158 8.55 17.42 11.47
C GLY A 158 7.50 16.51 12.10
N ASN A 159 6.91 15.57 11.34
CA ASN A 159 5.85 14.71 11.87
C ASN A 159 6.41 13.54 12.69
N ASP A 160 7.56 12.98 12.32
CA ASP A 160 8.07 11.76 12.93
C ASP A 160 8.43 11.96 14.40
N ILE A 161 9.03 13.09 14.78
CA ILE A 161 9.34 13.37 16.18
C ILE A 161 8.06 13.45 17.01
N TYR A 162 7.07 14.23 16.57
CA TYR A 162 5.81 14.38 17.31
C TYR A 162 5.04 13.06 17.38
N ASP A 163 5.01 12.29 16.30
CA ASP A 163 4.33 10.99 16.26
C ASP A 163 5.04 9.95 17.12
N ASN A 164 6.37 9.92 17.13
CA ASN A 164 7.13 9.03 18.00
C ASN A 164 6.93 9.38 19.48
N VAL A 165 7.00 10.67 19.81
CA VAL A 165 6.69 11.15 21.17
C VAL A 165 5.25 10.85 21.52
N GLY A 166 4.30 11.04 20.61
CA GLY A 166 2.88 10.73 20.80
C GLY A 166 2.63 9.24 21.00
N PHE A 167 3.27 8.39 20.19
CA PHE A 167 3.23 6.94 20.28
C PHE A 167 3.72 6.48 21.65
N LEU A 168 4.88 6.97 22.09
CA LEU A 168 5.40 6.70 23.43
C LEU A 168 4.44 7.25 24.50
N ARG A 169 4.07 8.53 24.44
CA ARG A 169 3.28 9.22 25.46
C ARG A 169 1.89 8.62 25.69
N LYS A 170 1.12 8.35 24.62
CA LYS A 170 -0.19 7.69 24.72
C LYS A 170 -0.09 6.33 25.43
N LYS A 171 1.03 5.64 25.20
CA LYS A 171 1.30 4.30 25.75
C LYS A 171 1.83 4.36 27.18
N LEU A 172 2.72 5.30 27.47
CA LEU A 172 3.19 5.61 28.82
C LEU A 172 2.04 6.05 29.74
N PHE A 173 1.08 6.84 29.24
CA PHE A 173 -0.12 7.19 30.01
C PHE A 173 -1.08 6.01 30.21
N SER A 174 -1.09 5.04 29.29
CA SER A 174 -1.87 3.81 29.46
C SER A 174 -1.27 2.92 30.55
N ILE A 175 0.07 2.87 30.66
CA ILE A 175 0.79 2.20 31.77
C ILE A 175 0.45 2.87 33.12
N LYS A 176 0.45 4.21 33.18
CA LYS A 176 0.10 4.98 34.39
C LYS A 176 -1.34 4.84 34.90
N LYS A 177 -2.27 4.31 34.09
CA LYS A 177 -3.68 4.07 34.51
C LYS A 177 -3.87 2.73 35.26
N GLY A 178 -2.85 1.87 35.32
CA GLY A 178 -2.82 0.72 36.24
C GLY A 178 -2.40 1.12 37.67
N PRO A 179 -2.40 0.19 38.65
CA PRO A 179 -2.12 0.51 40.06
C PRO A 179 -0.70 1.03 40.35
N LEU A 180 0.20 1.05 39.35
CA LEU A 180 1.55 1.57 39.50
C LEU A 180 1.63 3.07 39.21
N LYS A 181 1.50 3.86 40.27
CA LYS A 181 1.95 5.26 40.35
C LYS A 181 3.49 5.35 40.49
N LYS A 182 4.25 4.47 39.81
CA LYS A 182 5.71 4.42 39.89
C LYS A 182 6.36 4.93 38.60
N LYS A 183 7.58 5.44 38.75
CA LYS A 183 8.51 5.83 37.69
C LYS A 183 8.50 4.74 36.61
N ILE A 184 8.12 5.09 35.37
CA ILE A 184 8.12 4.14 34.26
C ILE A 184 9.55 3.61 34.13
N GLU A 185 9.72 2.31 34.33
CA GLU A 185 11.01 1.66 34.13
C GLU A 185 11.22 1.45 32.63
N LEU A 186 12.42 1.73 32.13
CA LEU A 186 12.78 1.56 30.72
C LEU A 186 12.44 0.15 30.20
N ASN A 187 12.54 -0.86 31.07
CA ASN A 187 12.20 -2.25 30.78
C ASN A 187 10.71 -2.43 30.40
N GLU A 188 9.78 -1.71 31.04
CA GLU A 188 8.36 -1.77 30.70
C GLU A 188 8.09 -1.23 29.29
N VAL A 189 8.81 -0.17 28.91
CA VAL A 189 8.74 0.43 27.57
C VAL A 189 9.24 -0.59 26.53
N ILE A 190 10.39 -1.22 26.79
CA ILE A 190 10.97 -2.22 25.88
C ILE A 190 10.05 -3.43 25.71
N ILE A 191 9.52 -3.99 26.80
CA ILE A 191 8.58 -5.13 26.75
C ILE A 191 7.34 -4.75 25.93
N HIS A 192 6.80 -3.56 26.15
CA HIS A 192 5.65 -3.09 25.40
C HIS A 192 5.97 -2.91 23.90
N LEU A 193 7.10 -2.27 23.58
CA LEU A 193 7.55 -2.12 22.20
C LEU A 193 7.64 -3.49 21.54
N ASN A 194 8.37 -4.43 22.15
CA ASN A 194 8.51 -5.80 21.64
C ASN A 194 7.16 -6.44 21.34
N ARG A 195 6.17 -6.29 22.22
CA ARG A 195 4.81 -6.79 21.97
C ARG A 195 4.17 -6.16 20.72
N GLU A 196 4.40 -4.89 20.46
CA GLU A 196 3.87 -4.19 19.28
C GLU A 196 4.59 -4.60 18.00
N PHE A 197 5.91 -4.83 18.07
CA PHE A 197 6.68 -5.43 16.97
C PHE A 197 6.16 -6.85 16.68
N GLN A 198 5.96 -7.67 17.71
CA GLN A 198 5.47 -9.04 17.59
C GLN A 198 4.05 -9.11 17.02
N LYS A 199 3.13 -8.22 17.41
CA LYS A 199 1.78 -8.15 16.81
C LYS A 199 1.78 -8.02 15.29
N VAL A 200 2.80 -7.39 14.71
CA VAL A 200 2.94 -7.28 13.24
C VAL A 200 3.34 -8.63 12.65
N LEU A 201 4.24 -9.36 13.32
CA LEU A 201 4.70 -10.69 12.91
C LEU A 201 3.60 -11.76 13.09
N ASP A 202 2.80 -11.65 14.15
CA ASP A 202 1.69 -12.54 14.49
C ASP A 202 0.41 -12.26 13.68
N GLY A 203 0.49 -11.38 12.68
CA GLY A 203 -0.63 -11.09 11.78
C GLY A 203 -1.12 -12.34 11.03
N ASP A 204 -2.36 -12.32 10.54
CA ASP A 204 -2.86 -13.42 9.72
C ASP A 204 -2.23 -13.39 8.30
N TYR A 205 -1.13 -14.11 8.17
CA TYR A 205 -0.47 -14.40 6.90
C TYR A 205 -0.72 -15.83 6.42
N SER A 206 -1.75 -16.51 6.96
CA SER A 206 -2.11 -17.84 6.49
C SER A 206 -2.61 -17.80 5.04
N ARG A 207 -2.27 -18.83 4.26
CA ARG A 207 -2.77 -18.97 2.89
C ARG A 207 -4.26 -19.27 2.94
N ASN A 208 -5.06 -18.50 2.21
CA ASN A 208 -6.46 -18.81 2.01
C ASN A 208 -6.89 -18.50 0.57
N LEU A 209 -8.02 -19.08 0.14
CA LEU A 209 -8.53 -18.93 -1.22
C LEU A 209 -8.76 -17.46 -1.58
N TRP A 210 -9.36 -16.69 -0.67
CA TRP A 210 -9.65 -15.27 -0.90
C TRP A 210 -8.39 -14.45 -1.18
N LYS A 211 -7.31 -14.61 -0.39
CA LYS A 211 -6.03 -13.92 -0.58
C LYS A 211 -5.45 -14.14 -1.98
N ASN A 212 -5.72 -15.30 -2.58
CA ASN A 212 -5.26 -15.67 -3.92
C ASN A 212 -6.17 -15.16 -5.06
N MET A 213 -7.37 -14.66 -4.76
CA MET A 213 -8.29 -14.08 -5.75
C MET A 213 -7.94 -12.62 -6.01
N LEU A 214 -6.78 -12.38 -6.63
CA LEU A 214 -6.21 -11.05 -6.85
C LEU A 214 -7.10 -10.16 -7.70
N PHE A 215 -7.63 -10.68 -8.79
CA PHE A 215 -8.47 -9.91 -9.70
C PHE A 215 -9.78 -9.53 -9.01
N THR A 216 -10.44 -10.49 -8.36
CA THR A 216 -11.71 -10.31 -7.68
C THR A 216 -11.59 -9.31 -6.53
N ARG A 217 -10.51 -9.41 -5.74
CA ARG A 217 -10.20 -8.45 -4.68
C ARG A 217 -9.97 -7.05 -5.25
N SER A 218 -9.25 -6.95 -6.36
CA SER A 218 -8.97 -5.66 -6.98
C SER A 218 -10.22 -5.01 -7.59
N LEU A 219 -11.09 -5.83 -8.20
CA LEU A 219 -12.40 -5.39 -8.69
C LEU A 219 -13.29 -4.91 -7.55
N SER A 220 -13.39 -5.69 -6.47
CA SER A 220 -14.15 -5.33 -5.27
C SER A 220 -13.67 -4.02 -4.64
N GLN A 221 -12.35 -3.85 -4.51
CA GLN A 221 -11.75 -2.62 -4.01
C GLN A 221 -12.01 -1.43 -4.95
N GLY A 222 -11.89 -1.62 -6.26
CA GLY A 222 -12.21 -0.59 -7.25
C GLY A 222 -13.66 -0.12 -7.16
N ILE A 223 -14.61 -1.06 -7.10
CA ILE A 223 -16.04 -0.76 -6.92
C ILE A 223 -16.26 -0.04 -5.58
N SER A 224 -15.64 -0.50 -4.49
CA SER A 224 -15.75 0.14 -3.18
C SER A 224 -15.26 1.59 -3.22
N ASN A 225 -14.14 1.86 -3.91
CA ASN A 225 -13.61 3.20 -4.07
C ASN A 225 -14.54 4.10 -4.88
N LEU A 226 -15.10 3.60 -5.99
CA LEU A 226 -16.08 4.34 -6.80
C LEU A 226 -17.34 4.68 -6.00
N VAL A 227 -17.86 3.74 -5.21
CA VAL A 227 -19.02 3.99 -4.33
C VAL A 227 -18.68 5.06 -3.29
N LYS A 228 -17.50 5.00 -2.68
CA LYS A 228 -17.03 6.03 -1.74
C LYS A 228 -16.90 7.40 -2.42
N GLU A 229 -16.37 7.45 -3.63
CA GLU A 229 -16.25 8.68 -4.40
C GLU A 229 -17.63 9.26 -4.71
N PHE A 230 -18.57 8.46 -5.22
CA PHE A 230 -19.93 8.88 -5.54
C PHE A 230 -20.70 9.38 -4.31
N THR A 231 -20.56 8.68 -3.18
CA THR A 231 -21.17 9.09 -1.90
C THR A 231 -20.50 10.33 -1.30
N SER A 232 -19.21 10.54 -1.55
CA SER A 232 -18.49 11.77 -1.18
C SER A 232 -18.84 12.94 -2.08
N TRP A 233 -19.10 12.75 -3.37
CA TRP A 233 -19.58 13.81 -4.27
C TRP A 233 -20.91 14.42 -3.81
N ASN A 234 -21.75 13.61 -3.15
CA ASN A 234 -23.02 14.04 -2.57
C ASN A 234 -22.87 14.84 -1.27
N LYS A 235 -21.65 15.01 -0.76
CA LYS A 235 -21.28 15.86 0.37
C LYS A 235 -20.16 16.76 -0.12
N ASN A 236 -20.39 18.03 -0.44
CA ASN A 236 -19.35 18.99 -0.89
C ASN A 236 -18.09 19.02 0.01
N LEU A 237 -17.22 18.02 -0.12
CA LEU A 237 -16.03 17.78 0.67
C LEU A 237 -15.06 17.19 -0.33
N PRO A 238 -14.18 18.03 -0.89
CA PRO A 238 -13.17 17.53 -1.79
C PRO A 238 -12.33 16.52 -1.02
N PHE A 239 -12.26 15.29 -1.51
CA PHE A 239 -11.40 14.25 -0.96
C PHE A 239 -9.96 14.55 -1.36
N TYR A 240 -9.42 15.66 -0.85
CA TYR A 240 -7.99 15.89 -0.86
C TYR A 240 -7.39 14.92 0.16
N PHE A 241 -6.70 13.89 -0.31
CA PHE A 241 -5.54 13.44 0.44
C PHE A 241 -4.55 14.62 0.43
N SER A 242 -4.76 15.56 1.36
CA SER A 242 -3.83 16.66 1.63
C SER A 242 -2.61 16.03 2.28
N PHE A 243 -1.67 15.62 1.46
CA PHE A 243 -0.30 15.48 1.93
C PHE A 243 0.24 16.90 2.15
N PRO A 244 0.94 17.16 3.25
CA PRO A 244 1.58 18.46 3.44
C PRO A 244 2.45 18.76 2.20
N LYS A 245 2.15 19.86 1.52
CA LYS A 245 2.95 20.39 0.42
C LYS A 245 4.23 20.95 1.03
N THR A 246 5.24 20.10 1.17
CA THR A 246 6.56 20.52 1.60
C THR A 246 7.54 20.10 0.52
N PRO A 247 8.18 21.06 -0.18
CA PRO A 247 9.17 20.73 -1.19
C PRO A 247 10.35 20.02 -0.50
N ILE A 248 10.58 18.75 -0.85
CA ILE A 248 11.84 18.08 -0.54
C ILE A 248 12.88 18.75 -1.43
N SER A 249 13.70 19.64 -0.86
CA SER A 249 14.75 20.37 -1.58
C SER A 249 16.15 19.80 -1.31
N LEU A 250 16.26 18.79 -0.45
CA LEU A 250 17.55 18.29 0.03
C LEU A 250 17.45 16.81 0.46
N GLY A 251 18.34 15.98 -0.07
CA GLY A 251 18.63 14.64 0.41
C GLY A 251 20.03 14.58 1.01
N LEU A 252 20.26 13.70 2.00
CA LEU A 252 21.60 13.36 2.47
C LEU A 252 21.98 12.00 1.90
N ILE A 253 23.05 11.97 1.09
CA ILE A 253 23.60 10.74 0.52
C ILE A 253 25.05 10.66 1.00
N ASN A 254 25.40 9.66 1.82
CA ASN A 254 26.74 9.48 2.40
C ASN A 254 27.25 10.74 3.13
N ASP A 255 26.41 11.34 3.98
CA ASP A 255 26.68 12.59 4.71
C ASP A 255 26.88 13.84 3.83
N GLU A 256 26.74 13.73 2.50
CA GLU A 256 26.73 14.87 1.59
C GLU A 256 25.31 15.37 1.31
N LYS A 257 25.11 16.68 1.46
CA LYS A 257 23.87 17.36 1.10
C LYS A 257 23.74 17.41 -0.42
N THR A 258 22.83 16.60 -0.94
CA THR A 258 22.49 16.56 -2.36
C THR A 258 21.16 17.28 -2.57
N PRO A 259 21.08 18.33 -3.40
CA PRO A 259 19.79 18.88 -3.81
C PRO A 259 19.00 17.81 -4.57
N LEU A 260 17.73 17.60 -4.17
CA LEU A 260 16.79 16.70 -4.85
C LEU A 260 15.95 17.47 -5.87
#